data_AF-A0A523C044-F1
#
_entry.id   AF-A0A523C044-F1
#
_cell.length_a   1.000
_cell.length_b   1.000
_cell.length_c   1.000
_cell.angle_alpha   90.00
_cell.angle_beta   90.00
_cell.angle_gamma   90.00
#
_symmetry.space_group_name_H-M   'P 1'
#
loop_
_entity.id
_entity.type
_entity.pdbx_description
1 polymer ?
#
loop_
_entity_poly.entity_id
_entity_poly.type
_entity_poly.pdbx_seq_one_letter_code
_entity_poly.pdbx_strand_id
1 'polypeptide(L)' 'MVAQEEPVAFDFTVEEAVSLGRLPHQGRWQQESQADRALVRRAMEMTAASGVASQPVSQLTPAPGQRRQGGNRSRRSV' A
#
# COMPACT_ATOMS: atom_id res chain seq x y z
N MET A 1 -1.14 -26.71 9.70
CA MET A 1 -1.14 -25.39 10.35
C MET A 1 -0.71 -24.39 9.29
N VAL A 2 -1.64 -23.58 8.78
CA VAL A 2 -1.29 -22.50 7.82
C VAL A 2 -0.85 -21.32 8.68
N ALA A 3 0.34 -20.78 8.43
CA ALA A 3 0.78 -19.55 9.06
C ALA A 3 -0.23 -18.46 8.67
N GLN A 4 -1.02 -18.01 9.64
CA GLN A 4 -1.79 -16.77 9.52
C GLN A 4 -0.77 -15.66 9.22
N GLU A 5 -1.09 -14.78 8.27
CA GLU A 5 -0.22 -13.71 7.79
C GLU A 5 0.49 -13.03 8.99
N GLU A 6 1.80 -13.28 9.14
CA GLU A 6 2.64 -12.52 10.06
C GLU A 6 2.50 -11.05 9.67
N PRO A 7 2.11 -10.15 10.60
CA PRO A 7 2.07 -8.73 10.28
C PRO A 7 3.49 -8.34 9.91
N VAL A 8 3.70 -8.13 8.62
CA VAL A 8 4.98 -7.73 8.06
C VAL A 8 5.38 -6.44 8.79
N ALA A 9 6.32 -6.58 9.73
CA ALA A 9 6.71 -5.57 10.70
C ALA A 9 7.61 -4.50 10.07
N PHE A 10 7.13 -3.90 8.98
CA PHE A 10 7.63 -2.62 8.54
C PHE A 10 6.56 -1.59 8.88
N ASP A 11 6.85 -0.78 9.88
CA ASP A 11 5.97 0.31 10.32
C ASP A 11 6.12 1.51 9.38
N PHE A 12 5.98 1.24 8.08
CA PHE A 12 5.97 2.27 7.06
C PHE A 12 4.77 3.19 7.30
N THR A 13 5.03 4.47 7.14
CA THR A 13 3.97 5.46 6.94
C THR A 13 3.23 5.18 5.63
N VAL A 14 2.01 5.69 5.51
CA VAL A 14 1.23 5.60 4.26
C VAL A 14 2.02 6.17 3.07
N GLU A 15 2.71 7.29 3.27
CA GLU A 15 3.54 7.91 2.24
C GLU A 15 4.67 6.98 1.78
N GLU A 16 5.41 6.38 2.72
CA GLU A 16 6.49 5.43 2.40
C GLU A 16 5.96 4.21 1.65
N ALA A 17 4.82 3.65 2.08
CA ALA A 17 4.20 2.52 1.42
C ALA A 17 3.79 2.84 -0.03
N VAL A 18 3.31 4.07 -0.30
CA VAL A 18 2.98 4.53 -1.65
C VAL A 18 4.26 4.78 -2.47
N SER A 19 5.31 5.35 -1.85
CA SER A 19 6.64 5.50 -2.49
C SER A 19 7.23 4.17 -2.93
N LEU A 20 7.02 3.08 -2.18
CA LEU A 20 7.46 1.74 -2.60
C LEU A 20 6.81 1.30 -3.93
N GLY A 21 5.59 1.77 -4.24
CA GLY A 21 4.94 1.56 -5.53
C GLY A 21 5.67 2.21 -6.72
N ARG A 22 6.61 3.13 -6.47
CA ARG A 22 7.46 3.76 -7.50
C ARG A 22 8.73 2.99 -7.80
N LEU A 23 9.17 2.04 -6.96
CA LEU A 23 10.39 1.27 -7.18
C LEU A 23 10.49 0.64 -8.58
N PRO A 24 9.41 0.07 -9.18
CA PRO A 24 9.49 -0.48 -10.54
C PRO A 24 9.76 0.55 -11.65
N HIS A 25 9.52 1.83 -11.35
CA HIS A 25 9.70 2.95 -12.28
C HIS A 25 10.99 3.73 -12.03
N GLN A 26 11.70 3.43 -10.95
CA GLN A 26 13.02 3.97 -10.67
C GLN A 26 14.07 3.15 -11.44
N GLY A 27 15.10 3.82 -11.96
CA GLY A 27 16.25 3.11 -12.52
C GLY A 27 16.92 2.26 -11.43
N ARG A 28 17.54 1.12 -11.79
CA ARG A 28 18.13 0.14 -10.84
C ARG A 28 19.08 0.72 -9.78
N TRP A 29 19.58 1.94 -10.00
CA TRP A 29 20.53 2.65 -9.13
C TRP A 29 20.10 4.10 -8.86
N GLN A 30 18.86 4.48 -9.20
CA GLN A 30 18.37 5.83 -8.92
C GLN A 30 17.78 5.92 -7.52
N GLN A 31 18.20 6.95 -6.79
CA GLN A 31 17.50 7.39 -5.60
C GLN A 31 16.14 8.00 -5.97
N GLU A 32 15.21 8.01 -5.03
CA GLU A 32 13.92 8.68 -5.20
C GLU A 32 14.09 10.14 -5.63
N SER A 33 13.59 10.45 -6.84
CA SER A 33 13.67 11.77 -7.43
C SER A 33 12.60 12.71 -6.89
N GLN A 34 12.76 14.02 -7.11
CA GLN A 34 11.70 14.99 -6.79
C GLN A 34 10.43 14.74 -7.62
N ALA A 35 10.57 14.22 -8.84
CA ALA A 35 9.44 13.83 -9.68
C ALA A 35 8.66 12.65 -9.07
N ASP A 36 9.37 11.66 -8.50
CA ASP A 36 8.71 10.54 -7.80
C ASP A 36 7.94 11.03 -6.58
N ARG A 37 8.52 11.93 -5.77
CA ARG A 37 7.81 12.55 -4.64
C ARG A 37 6.55 13.30 -5.07
N ALA A 38 6.61 14.01 -6.20
CA ALA A 38 5.44 14.69 -6.75
C ALA A 38 4.34 13.70 -7.19
N LEU A 39 4.72 12.58 -7.82
CA LEU A 39 3.79 11.52 -8.21
C LEU A 39 3.16 10.83 -7.00
N VAL A 40 3.93 10.59 -5.94
CA VAL A 40 3.43 10.03 -4.67
C VAL A 40 2.41 10.96 -4.03
N ARG A 41 2.73 12.25 -3.89
CA ARG A 41 1.78 13.25 -3.36
C ARG A 41 0.51 13.32 -4.19
N ARG A 42 0.63 13.32 -5.53
CA ARG A 42 -0.52 13.33 -6.42
C ARG A 42 -1.39 12.09 -6.25
N ALA A 43 -0.78 10.91 -6.11
CA ALA A 43 -1.50 9.67 -5.86
C ALA A 43 -2.26 9.73 -4.52
N MET A 44 -1.64 10.24 -3.45
CA MET A 44 -2.28 10.42 -2.16
C MET A 44 -3.44 11.42 -2.19
N GLU A 45 -3.31 12.52 -2.95
CA GLU A 45 -4.41 13.48 -3.14
C GLU A 45 -5.60 12.84 -3.85
N MET A 46 -5.35 12.08 -4.92
CA MET A 46 -6.39 11.41 -5.71
C MET A 46 -7.15 10.36 -4.91
N THR A 47 -6.52 9.75 -3.92
CA THR A 47 -7.13 8.74 -3.03
C THR A 47 -7.62 9.32 -1.71
N ALA A 48 -7.56 10.64 -1.54
CA ALA A 48 -7.87 11.33 -0.28
C ALA A 48 -7.05 10.80 0.93
N ALA A 49 -5.86 10.24 0.67
CA ALA A 49 -4.96 9.69 1.69
C ALA A 49 -3.99 10.73 2.26
N SER A 50 -3.95 11.96 1.73
CA SER A 50 -3.01 13.00 2.19
C SER A 50 -3.12 13.31 3.69
N GLY A 51 -4.32 13.20 4.27
CA GLY A 51 -4.55 13.44 5.71
C GLY A 51 -3.99 12.36 6.65
N VAL A 52 -3.61 11.20 6.10
CA VAL A 52 -3.06 10.07 6.86
C VAL A 52 -1.63 9.72 6.42
N ALA A 53 -1.00 10.56 5.60
CA ALA A 53 0.31 10.31 4.99
C ALA A 53 1.39 9.87 5.99
N SER A 54 1.46 10.52 7.14
CA SER A 54 2.45 10.24 8.19
C SER A 54 2.01 9.18 9.20
N GLN A 55 0.81 8.62 9.06
CA GLN A 55 0.34 7.56 9.94
C GLN A 55 0.93 6.22 9.48
N PRO A 56 1.27 5.32 10.41
CA PRO A 56 1.65 3.96 10.04
C PRO A 56 0.51 3.23 9.32
N VAL A 57 0.83 2.46 8.28
CA VAL A 57 -0.16 1.66 7.55
C VAL A 57 -0.88 0.67 8.46
N SER A 58 -0.20 0.19 9.50
CA SER A 58 -0.74 -0.70 10.54
C SER A 58 -1.93 -0.09 11.31
N GLN A 59 -2.03 1.24 11.36
CA GLN A 59 -3.07 1.98 12.08
C GLN A 59 -4.25 2.37 11.18
N LEU A 60 -4.16 2.11 9.87
CA LEU A 60 -5.26 2.37 8.96
C LEU A 60 -6.39 1.37 9.16
N THR A 61 -7.58 1.89 9.45
CA THR A 61 -8.80 1.10 9.37
C THR A 61 -9.22 0.96 7.90
N PRO A 62 -9.79 -0.19 7.49
CA PRO A 62 -10.34 -0.33 6.15
C PRO A 62 -11.38 0.77 5.88
N ALA A 63 -11.31 1.41 4.72
CA ALA A 63 -12.31 2.41 4.36
C ALA A 63 -13.72 1.77 4.41
N PRO A 64 -14.72 2.44 5.01
CA PRO A 64 -16.09 1.93 5.07
C PRO A 64 -16.60 1.60 3.66
N GLY A 65 -16.92 0.32 3.41
CA GLY A 65 -17.38 -0.16 2.10
C GLY A 65 -16.31 -0.74 1.18
N GLN A 66 -15.02 -0.65 1.52
CA GLN A 66 -13.94 -1.33 0.80
C GLN A 66 -14.00 -2.84 1.07
N ARG A 67 -14.76 -3.57 0.23
CA ARG A 67 -14.75 -5.04 0.27
C ARG A 67 -13.43 -5.53 -0.31
N ARG A 68 -12.59 -6.16 0.53
CA ARG A 68 -11.48 -6.99 0.04
C ARG A 68 -12.08 -8.06 -0.86
N GLN A 69 -11.74 -8.05 -2.16
CA GLN A 69 -12.11 -9.13 -3.07
C GLN A 69 -11.26 -10.36 -2.70
N GLY A 70 -11.65 -11.04 -1.62
CA GLY A 70 -11.13 -12.35 -1.25
C GLY A 70 -11.63 -13.37 -2.25
N GLY A 71 -10.88 -13.53 -3.34
CA GLY A 71 -11.13 -14.54 -4.36
C GLY A 71 -10.69 -15.94 -3.92
N ASN A 72 -11.23 -16.48 -2.82
CA ASN A 72 -11.16 -17.91 -2.56
C ASN A 72 -12.30 -18.60 -3.33
N ARG A 73 -12.04 -18.97 -4.58
CA ARG A 73 -12.88 -19.93 -5.30
C ARG A 73 -12.65 -21.32 -4.71
N SER A 74 -13.34 -21.59 -3.61
CA SER A 74 -13.72 -22.96 -3.25
C SER A 74 -14.55 -23.54 -4.40
N ARG A 75 -13.89 -24.29 -5.29
CA ARG A 75 -14.57 -25.27 -6.11
C ARG A 75 -14.79 -26.51 -5.25
N ARG A 76 -15.96 -26.55 -4.60
CA ARG A 76 -16.61 -27.81 -4.23
C ARG A 76 -17.14 -28.47 -5.50
N SER A 77 -16.95 -29.79 -5.54
CA SER A 77 -17.78 -30.79 -6.23
C SER A 77 -17.77 -30.79 -7.76
N VAL A 78 -17.21 -31.84 -8.36
CA VAL A 78 -17.95 -33.05 -8.76
C VAL A 78 -17.04 -34.26 -8.56
#